data_AF-A0A3C1NZH0-F1
#
_entry.id   AF-A0A3C1NZH0-F1
#
_cell.length_a   1.000
_cell.length_b   1.000
_cell.length_c   1.000
_cell.angle_alpha   90.00
_cell.angle_beta   90.00
_cell.angle_gamma   90.00
#
_symmetry.space_group_name_H-M   'P 1'
#
loop_
_entity.id
_entity.type
_entity.pdbx_description
1 polymer ?
#
loop_
_entity_poly.entity_id
_entity_poly.type
_entity_poly.pdbx_seq_one_letter_code
_entity_poly.pdbx_strand_id
1 'polypeptide(L)'
;MSSQPIPQAPQKRPTSVLVIEIIGYVGVAFWVIMTLRAFLTGSSSAWMVLLLALVLGSAHVVIAVGARRRMRIAIAAMWFVLVSDSLLTIFVDVKALALVLATVALLLLARSARTWWN
;
A
#
# COMPACT_ATOMS: atom_id res chain seq x y z
N MET A 1 2.92 -43.82 27.49
CA MET A 1 3.74 -43.19 26.44
C MET A 1 3.07 -41.88 26.05
N SER A 2 3.57 -40.75 26.52
CA SER A 2 3.07 -39.40 26.21
C SER A 2 3.74 -38.89 24.93
N SER A 3 2.99 -38.78 23.84
CA SER A 3 3.44 -38.16 22.59
C SER A 3 3.65 -36.66 22.81
N GLN A 4 4.92 -36.24 22.84
CA GLN A 4 5.28 -34.83 22.84
C GLN A 4 4.76 -34.17 21.55
N PRO A 5 4.08 -33.01 21.61
CA PRO A 5 3.65 -32.31 20.41
C PRO A 5 4.87 -31.82 19.63
N ILE A 6 4.93 -32.21 18.35
CA ILE A 6 5.99 -31.78 17.42
C ILE A 6 5.99 -30.24 17.38
N PRO A 7 7.12 -29.57 17.65
CA PRO A 7 7.23 -28.12 17.51
C PRO A 7 6.85 -27.73 16.08
N GLN A 8 5.75 -27.01 15.92
CA GLN A 8 5.36 -26.52 14.60
C GLN A 8 6.42 -25.53 14.13
N ALA A 9 7.09 -25.85 13.02
CA ALA A 9 8.06 -24.97 12.41
C ALA A 9 7.41 -23.60 12.15
N PRO A 10 8.12 -22.48 12.39
CA PRO A 10 7.57 -21.14 12.19
C PRO A 10 7.07 -21.02 10.76
N GLN A 11 5.76 -20.80 10.61
CA GLN A 11 5.10 -20.70 9.31
C GLN A 11 5.68 -19.48 8.57
N LYS A 12 6.57 -19.72 7.60
CA LYS A 12 7.19 -18.65 6.81
C LYS A 12 6.09 -17.82 6.14
N ARG A 13 6.06 -16.51 6.40
CA ARG A 13 5.15 -15.60 5.70
C ARG A 13 5.43 -15.67 4.19
N PRO A 14 4.39 -15.71 3.33
CA PRO A 14 4.58 -15.68 1.89
C PRO A 14 5.31 -14.39 1.51
N THR A 15 6.35 -14.50 0.69
CA THR A 15 7.17 -13.35 0.25
C THR A 15 6.31 -12.27 -0.40
N SER A 16 5.25 -12.64 -1.11
CA SER A 16 4.29 -11.71 -1.72
C SER A 16 3.60 -10.80 -0.71
N VAL A 17 3.22 -11.32 0.47
CA VAL A 17 2.60 -10.53 1.54
C VAL A 17 3.58 -9.49 2.08
N LEU A 18 4.84 -9.88 2.23
CA LEU A 18 5.90 -9.01 2.72
C LEU A 18 6.22 -7.89 1.72
N VAL A 19 6.24 -8.21 0.43
CA VAL A 19 6.39 -7.21 -0.65
C VAL A 19 5.24 -6.21 -0.66
N ILE A 20 3.98 -6.69 -0.54
CA ILE A 20 2.81 -5.80 -0.47
C ILE A 20 2.90 -4.86 0.73
N GLU A 21 3.31 -5.39 1.88
CA GLU A 21 3.47 -4.62 3.11
C GLU A 21 4.54 -3.53 2.96
N ILE A 22 5.71 -3.87 2.39
CA ILE A 22 6.79 -2.91 2.13
C ILE A 22 6.31 -1.80 1.18
N ILE A 23 5.68 -2.16 0.06
CA ILE A 23 5.23 -1.15 -0.92
C ILE A 23 4.14 -0.26 -0.30
N GLY A 24 3.24 -0.82 0.51
CA GLY A 24 2.29 -0.04 1.30
C GLY A 24 3.00 1.02 2.16
N TYR A 25 4.03 0.64 2.92
CA TYR A 25 4.81 1.59 3.71
C TYR A 25 5.56 2.62 2.86
N VAL A 26 6.08 2.23 1.68
CA VAL A 26 6.70 3.16 0.73
C VAL A 26 5.72 4.24 0.29
N GLY A 27 4.46 3.88 -0.01
CA GLY A 27 3.44 4.86 -0.36
C GLY A 27 3.06 5.79 0.79
N VAL A 28 3.04 5.31 2.05
CA VAL A 28 2.88 6.17 3.23
C VAL A 28 4.03 7.17 3.32
N ALA A 29 5.28 6.71 3.20
CA ALA A 29 6.45 7.56 3.25
C ALA A 29 6.45 8.61 2.13
N PHE A 30 6.04 8.23 0.92
CA PHE A 30 5.87 9.15 -0.21
C PHE A 30 4.92 10.30 0.14
N TRP A 31 3.73 10.00 0.68
CA TRP A 31 2.76 11.03 1.05
C TRP A 31 3.25 11.93 2.17
N VAL A 32 3.94 11.39 3.18
CA VAL A 32 4.57 12.19 4.24
C VAL A 32 5.59 13.17 3.67
N ILE A 33 6.48 12.71 2.79
CA ILE A 33 7.51 13.56 2.17
C ILE A 33 6.87 14.64 1.29
N MET A 34 5.85 14.30 0.50
CA MET A 34 5.12 15.26 -0.33
C MET A 34 4.45 16.35 0.51
N THR A 35 3.79 15.98 1.60
CA THR A 35 3.18 16.94 2.53
C THR A 35 4.23 17.85 3.15
N LEU A 36 5.30 17.28 3.73
CA LEU A 36 6.38 18.07 4.31
C LEU A 36 6.97 19.05 3.31
N ARG A 37 7.26 18.59 2.09
CA ARG A 37 7.79 19.44 1.01
C ARG A 37 6.84 20.58 0.68
N ALA A 38 5.54 20.32 0.56
CA ALA A 38 4.55 21.34 0.23
C ALA A 38 4.48 22.46 1.27
N PHE A 39 4.58 22.13 2.57
CA PHE A 39 4.63 23.12 3.65
C PHE A 39 5.97 23.86 3.71
N LEU A 40 7.09 23.14 3.56
CA LEU A 40 8.43 23.74 3.59
C LEU A 40 8.67 24.72 2.43
N THR A 41 8.06 24.48 1.26
CA THR A 41 8.15 25.41 0.13
C THR A 41 7.07 26.49 0.12
N GLY A 42 6.22 26.56 1.16
CA GLY A 42 5.14 27.56 1.24
C GLY A 42 4.12 27.46 0.09
N SER A 43 3.85 26.24 -0.42
CA SER A 43 2.94 26.07 -1.55
C SER A 43 1.51 26.50 -1.19
N SER A 44 0.85 27.25 -2.08
CA SER A 44 -0.58 27.59 -1.93
C SER A 44 -1.48 26.36 -1.90
N SER A 45 -1.00 25.22 -2.43
CA SER A 45 -1.71 23.94 -2.44
C SER A 45 -1.38 23.03 -1.24
N ALA A 46 -0.59 23.47 -0.26
CA ALA A 46 -0.14 22.62 0.85
C ALA A 46 -1.30 21.95 1.61
N TRP A 47 -2.40 22.66 1.83
CA TRP A 47 -3.60 22.11 2.45
C TRP A 47 -4.27 21.02 1.61
N MET A 48 -4.30 21.19 0.28
CA MET A 48 -4.83 20.17 -0.62
C MET A 48 -3.95 18.92 -0.64
N VAL A 49 -2.62 19.10 -0.64
CA VAL A 49 -1.66 17.99 -0.53
C VAL A 49 -1.80 17.25 0.79
N LEU A 50 -2.05 17.96 1.91
CA LEU A 50 -2.32 17.34 3.21
C LEU A 50 -3.59 16.48 3.18
N LEU A 51 -4.68 16.98 2.61
CA LEU A 51 -5.93 16.22 2.51
C LEU A 51 -5.75 14.95 1.65
N LEU A 52 -5.07 15.08 0.51
CA LEU A 52 -4.73 13.93 -0.32
C LEU A 52 -3.83 12.93 0.42
N ALA A 53 -2.83 13.42 1.16
CA ALA A 53 -1.95 12.58 1.97
C ALA A 53 -2.71 11.81 3.05
N LEU A 54 -3.70 12.43 3.69
CA LEU A 54 -4.54 11.75 4.68
C LEU A 54 -5.38 10.64 4.03
N VAL A 55 -6.01 10.92 2.88
CA VAL A 55 -6.86 9.93 2.18
C VAL A 55 -6.02 8.81 1.57
N LEU A 56 -5.06 9.14 0.71
CA LEU A 56 -4.26 8.14 0.02
C LEU A 56 -3.21 7.48 0.93
N GLY A 57 -2.61 8.23 1.86
CA GLY A 57 -1.69 7.66 2.84
C GLY A 57 -2.38 6.68 3.79
N SER A 58 -3.59 6.99 4.27
CA SER A 58 -4.35 6.02 5.08
C SER A 58 -4.75 4.78 4.27
N ALA A 59 -5.08 4.91 2.98
CA ALA A 59 -5.33 3.76 2.11
C ALA A 59 -4.10 2.84 2.01
N HIS A 60 -2.90 3.41 1.92
CA HIS A 60 -1.64 2.65 1.95
C HIS A 60 -1.39 1.94 3.29
N VAL A 61 -1.74 2.58 4.42
CA VAL A 61 -1.72 1.92 5.75
C VAL A 61 -2.69 0.73 5.76
N VAL A 62 -3.91 0.90 5.22
CA VAL A 62 -4.89 -0.18 5.11
C VAL A 62 -4.37 -1.32 4.24
N ILE A 63 -3.65 -1.04 3.15
CA ILE A 63 -2.99 -2.06 2.32
C ILE A 63 -1.94 -2.82 3.14
N ALA A 64 -1.03 -2.12 3.83
CA ALA A 64 0.05 -2.75 4.59
C ALA A 64 -0.49 -3.61 5.75
N VAL A 65 -1.41 -3.05 6.55
CA VAL A 65 -2.05 -3.77 7.66
C VAL A 65 -2.96 -4.88 7.17
N GLY A 66 -3.71 -4.62 6.09
CA GLY A 66 -4.60 -5.58 5.46
C GLY A 66 -3.87 -6.77 4.89
N ALA A 67 -2.72 -6.56 4.24
CA ALA A 67 -1.85 -7.62 3.75
C ALA A 67 -1.26 -8.45 4.90
N ARG A 68 -0.76 -7.79 5.96
CA ARG A 68 -0.27 -8.47 7.17
C ARG A 68 -1.33 -9.36 7.82
N ARG A 69 -2.58 -8.90 7.85
CA ARG A 69 -3.73 -9.64 8.40
C ARG A 69 -4.45 -10.53 7.38
N ARG A 70 -3.98 -10.57 6.12
CA ARG A 70 -4.59 -11.31 4.98
C ARG A 70 -6.08 -11.00 4.75
N MET A 71 -6.50 -9.76 5.00
CA MET A 71 -7.90 -9.34 4.90
C MET A 71 -8.27 -8.95 3.47
N ARG A 72 -9.45 -9.36 2.99
CA ARG A 72 -9.97 -8.98 1.66
C ARG A 72 -10.10 -7.48 1.45
N ILE A 73 -10.27 -6.71 2.52
CA ILE A 73 -10.26 -5.23 2.50
C ILE A 73 -8.97 -4.67 1.86
N ALA A 74 -7.84 -5.35 1.99
CA ALA A 74 -6.58 -4.89 1.37
C ALA A 74 -6.69 -4.86 -0.16
N ILE A 75 -7.42 -5.81 -0.77
CA ILE A 75 -7.61 -5.87 -2.22
C ILE A 75 -8.47 -4.69 -2.68
N ALA A 76 -9.53 -4.35 -1.93
CA ALA A 76 -10.36 -3.17 -2.22
C ALA A 76 -9.55 -1.88 -2.07
N ALA A 77 -8.70 -1.77 -1.04
CA ALA A 77 -7.81 -0.63 -0.84
C ALA A 77 -6.76 -0.51 -1.97
N MET A 78 -6.21 -1.62 -2.46
CA MET A 78 -5.31 -1.61 -3.62
C MET A 78 -6.01 -1.09 -4.88
N TRP A 79 -7.25 -1.53 -5.14
CA TRP A 79 -8.03 -1.02 -6.26
C TRP A 79 -8.33 0.47 -6.14
N PHE A 80 -8.71 0.92 -4.93
CA PHE A 80 -8.93 2.34 -4.66
C PHE A 80 -7.67 3.16 -4.94
N VAL A 81 -6.53 2.76 -4.37
CA VAL A 81 -5.24 3.44 -4.61
C VAL A 81 -4.88 3.45 -6.09
N LEU A 82 -5.11 2.35 -6.83
CA LEU A 82 -4.81 2.30 -8.26
C LEU A 82 -5.61 3.37 -9.02
N VAL A 83 -6.92 3.42 -8.78
CA VAL A 83 -7.81 4.37 -9.45
C VAL A 83 -7.44 5.80 -9.08
N SER A 84 -7.21 6.07 -7.80
CA SER A 84 -6.84 7.41 -7.32
C SER A 84 -5.48 7.87 -7.85
N ASP A 85 -4.46 7.00 -7.85
CA ASP A 85 -3.14 7.31 -8.43
C ASP A 85 -3.23 7.55 -9.94
N SER A 86 -4.09 6.79 -10.63
CA SER A 86 -4.32 6.95 -12.08
C SER A 86 -5.04 8.26 -12.40
N LEU A 87 -5.98 8.69 -11.55
CA LEU A 87 -6.58 10.01 -11.65
C LEU A 87 -5.54 11.10 -11.38
N LEU A 88 -4.70 10.94 -10.36
CA LEU A 88 -3.61 11.87 -10.06
C LEU A 88 -2.62 12.02 -11.22
N THR A 89 -2.34 10.97 -12.01
CA THR A 89 -1.51 11.10 -13.22
C THR A 89 -2.07 12.02 -14.28
N ILE A 90 -3.39 12.17 -14.35
CA ILE A 90 -4.03 13.08 -15.31
C ILE A 90 -3.83 14.55 -14.89
N PHE A 91 -3.66 14.81 -13.59
CA PHE A 91 -3.65 16.16 -13.03
C PHE A 91 -2.28 16.64 -12.50
N VAL A 92 -1.37 15.74 -12.10
CA VAL A 92 -0.23 16.08 -11.20
C VAL A 92 1.11 15.47 -11.65
N ASP A 93 1.41 15.50 -12.95
CA ASP A 93 2.78 15.31 -13.46
C ASP A 93 3.28 13.84 -13.56
N VAL A 94 4.38 13.63 -14.30
CA VAL A 94 4.95 12.31 -14.69
C VAL A 94 5.34 11.46 -13.47
N LYS A 95 5.58 12.08 -12.31
CA LYS A 95 5.95 11.38 -11.06
C LYS A 95 4.81 10.51 -10.52
N ALA A 96 3.56 10.86 -10.78
CA ALA A 96 2.41 10.03 -10.40
C ALA A 96 2.37 8.71 -11.22
N LEU A 97 3.03 8.65 -12.38
CA LEU A 97 3.04 7.47 -13.26
C LEU A 97 3.81 6.30 -12.62
N ALA A 98 4.83 6.60 -11.82
CA ALA A 98 5.54 5.61 -11.02
C ALA A 98 4.65 4.98 -9.92
N LEU A 99 3.77 5.77 -9.29
CA LEU A 99 2.80 5.28 -8.31
C LEU A 99 1.79 4.33 -8.98
N VAL A 100 1.24 4.72 -10.12
CA VAL A 100 0.31 3.87 -10.90
C VAL A 100 0.94 2.53 -11.24
N LEU A 101 2.16 2.52 -11.79
CA LEU A 101 2.86 1.28 -12.14
C LEU A 101 3.14 0.40 -10.92
N ALA A 102 3.51 0.99 -9.78
CA ALA A 102 3.68 0.27 -8.53
C ALA A 102 2.37 -0.38 -8.05
N THR A 103 1.25 0.33 -8.20
CA THR A 103 -0.06 -0.18 -7.79
C THR A 103 -0.59 -1.26 -8.73
N VAL A 104 -0.29 -1.19 -10.03
CA VAL A 104 -0.57 -2.29 -10.98
C VAL A 104 0.22 -3.54 -10.59
N ALA A 105 1.51 -3.41 -10.29
CA ALA A 105 2.34 -4.52 -9.85
C ALA A 105 1.81 -5.17 -8.57
N LEU A 106 1.34 -4.36 -7.61
CA LEU A 106 0.67 -4.83 -6.39
C LEU A 106 -0.58 -5.65 -6.68
N LEU A 107 -1.45 -5.20 -7.59
CA LEU A 107 -2.67 -5.91 -7.95
C LEU A 107 -2.39 -7.23 -8.66
N LEU A 108 -1.39 -7.28 -9.53
CA LEU A 108 -0.95 -8.52 -10.17
C LEU A 108 -0.40 -9.51 -9.14
N LEU A 109 0.38 -9.02 -8.17
CA LEU A 109 0.92 -9.84 -7.08
C LEU A 109 -0.17 -10.32 -6.12
N ALA A 110 -1.15 -9.48 -5.80
CA ALA A 110 -2.30 -9.86 -4.99
C ALA A 110 -3.18 -10.89 -5.72
N ARG A 111 -3.34 -10.77 -7.04
CA ARG A 111 -4.07 -11.72 -7.89
C ARG A 111 -3.37 -13.07 -7.99
N SER A 112 -2.04 -13.11 -8.11
CA SER A 112 -1.28 -14.37 -8.09
C SER A 112 -1.32 -15.04 -6.72
N ALA A 113 -1.43 -14.24 -5.65
CA ALA A 113 -1.62 -14.71 -4.28
C ALA A 113 -3.08 -14.93 -3.87
N ARG A 114 -4.05 -14.99 -4.80
CA ARG A 114 -5.51 -15.08 -4.48
C ARG A 114 -5.87 -16.22 -3.52
N THR A 115 -5.15 -17.33 -3.59
CA THR A 115 -5.38 -18.53 -2.74
C THR A 115 -5.04 -18.33 -1.26
N TRP A 116 -4.43 -17.19 -0.88
CA TRP A 116 -3.97 -16.93 0.48
C TRP A 116 -4.91 -16.00 1.28
N TRP A 117 -5.91 -15.42 0.63
CA TRP A 117 -6.86 -14.48 1.21
C TRP A 117 -8.14 -15.24 1.61
N ASN A 118 -8.14 -15.90 2.77
CA ASN A 118 -9.35 -16.50 3.33
C ASN A 118 -10.23 -15.43 3.98
#